data_AF-A0A1L3Z7K1-F1
#
_entry.id   AF-A0A1L3Z7K1-F1
#
_cell.length_a   1.000
_cell.length_b   1.000
_cell.length_c   1.000
_cell.angle_alpha   90.00
_cell.angle_beta   90.00
_cell.angle_gamma   90.00
#
_symmetry.space_group_name_H-M   'P 1'
#
loop_
_entity.id
_entity.type
_entity.pdbx_description
1 polymer ?
#
loop_
_entity_poly.entity_id
_entity_poly.type
_entity_poly.pdbx_seq_one_letter_code
_entity_poly.pdbx_strand_id
1 'polypeptide(L)'
;MRWQILVFALAVFLGRPAIGSDYGTELLGSAFQTVAQSIDVARATKSSDLQTLVAVRDQLNKLEGHLNKATEKLPDEYKDVFSGYDETLAKTDVSLDELENLLKDISAKNQFFERTAGFWPFDKGLLVVVKVSTYRADKLEPGYSVAFTPQVDADRPDARFPFSSDTNNASRRLPPGNYVMFLSRKGDRVLSRSLAVGADGTAEEDIRIVLGDGQ
;
A
#
# COMPACT_ATOMS: atom_id res chain seq x y z
N MET A 1 -58.11 -31.09 -4.87
CA MET A 1 -57.14 -30.47 -5.82
C MET A 1 -57.16 -28.97 -5.55
N ARG A 2 -56.42 -28.42 -4.58
CA ARG A 2 -54.99 -28.05 -4.61
C ARG A 2 -54.53 -27.53 -5.98
N TRP A 3 -54.22 -26.23 -6.03
CA TRP A 3 -53.09 -25.51 -6.66
C TRP A 3 -53.53 -24.05 -6.88
N GLN A 4 -52.79 -22.98 -6.60
CA GLN A 4 -51.60 -22.71 -5.81
C GLN A 4 -51.62 -21.18 -5.64
N ILE A 5 -51.46 -20.70 -4.41
CA ILE A 5 -51.35 -19.28 -4.08
C ILE A 5 -50.04 -18.77 -4.67
N LEU A 6 -50.13 -17.80 -5.58
CA LEU A 6 -48.98 -17.06 -6.09
C LEU A 6 -48.49 -16.14 -4.96
N VAL A 7 -47.51 -16.63 -4.20
CA VAL A 7 -46.79 -15.84 -3.21
C VAL A 7 -45.88 -14.88 -3.97
N PHE A 8 -46.22 -13.60 -3.95
CA PHE A 8 -45.30 -12.50 -4.23
C PHE A 8 -44.12 -12.63 -3.25
N ALA A 9 -43.00 -13.19 -3.70
CA ALA A 9 -41.71 -13.03 -3.03
C ALA A 9 -41.23 -11.60 -3.30
N LEU A 10 -41.75 -10.65 -2.52
CA LEU A 10 -41.13 -9.36 -2.34
C LEU A 10 -39.78 -9.65 -1.67
N ALA A 11 -38.72 -9.78 -2.46
CA ALA A 11 -37.37 -9.79 -1.95
C ALA A 11 -37.14 -8.42 -1.32
N VAL A 12 -37.41 -8.32 -0.02
CA VAL A 12 -36.92 -7.24 0.81
C VAL A 12 -35.40 -7.39 0.78
N PHE A 13 -34.77 -6.73 -0.18
CA PHE A 13 -33.38 -6.31 -0.08
C PHE A 13 -33.35 -5.38 1.14
N LEU A 14 -33.23 -5.99 2.32
CA LEU A 14 -32.74 -5.29 3.50
C LEU A 14 -31.29 -4.95 3.15
N GLY A 15 -31.12 -3.84 2.43
CA GLY A 15 -29.88 -3.12 2.41
C GLY A 15 -29.55 -2.86 3.86
N ARG A 16 -28.65 -3.67 4.42
CA ARG A 16 -27.93 -3.25 5.62
C ARG A 16 -27.42 -1.87 5.26
N PRO A 17 -27.72 -0.81 6.04
CA PRO A 17 -27.02 0.45 5.85
C PRO A 17 -25.54 0.08 5.82
N ALA A 18 -24.82 0.56 4.81
CA ALA A 18 -23.37 0.46 4.82
C ALA A 18 -22.94 1.18 6.10
N ILE A 19 -22.73 0.41 7.17
CA ILE A 19 -22.10 0.91 8.38
C ILE A 19 -20.71 1.26 7.87
N GLY A 20 -20.47 2.56 7.66
CA GLY A 20 -19.13 3.05 7.38
C GLY A 20 -18.24 2.50 8.49
N SER A 21 -17.19 1.79 8.10
CA SER A 21 -16.18 1.40 9.07
C SER A 21 -15.39 2.64 9.45
N ASP A 22 -14.91 2.70 10.69
CA ASP A 22 -14.00 3.77 11.13
C ASP A 22 -12.53 3.34 10.97
N TYR A 23 -12.24 2.30 10.18
CA TYR A 23 -10.91 1.70 10.09
C TYR A 23 -9.84 2.67 9.56
N GLY A 24 -10.17 3.47 8.55
CA GLY A 24 -9.28 4.51 8.04
C GLY A 24 -8.99 5.57 9.09
N THR A 25 -10.03 6.01 9.81
CA THR A 25 -9.92 7.01 10.88
C THR A 25 -9.04 6.50 12.03
N GLU A 26 -9.22 5.25 12.45
CA GLU A 26 -8.39 4.61 13.48
C GLU A 26 -6.93 4.48 13.05
N LEU A 27 -6.66 4.07 11.81
CA LEU A 27 -5.31 3.81 11.32
C LEU A 27 -4.53 5.08 10.96
N LEU A 28 -5.20 6.11 10.44
CA LEU A 28 -4.57 7.35 9.96
C LEU A 28 -4.68 8.51 10.96
N GLY A 29 -5.37 8.33 12.09
CA GLY A 29 -5.63 9.39 13.06
C GLY A 29 -4.35 10.08 13.58
N SER A 30 -3.29 9.31 13.83
CA SER A 30 -1.99 9.82 14.23
C SER A 30 -1.33 10.63 13.10
N ALA A 31 -1.30 10.12 11.87
CA ALA A 31 -0.79 10.82 10.69
C ALA A 31 -1.50 12.16 10.47
N PHE A 32 -2.83 12.21 10.67
CA PHE A 32 -3.61 13.44 10.57
C PHE A 32 -3.23 14.47 11.62
N GLN A 33 -3.04 14.05 12.87
CA GLN A 33 -2.61 14.97 13.94
C GLN A 33 -1.23 15.54 13.61
N THR A 34 -0.29 14.69 13.20
CA THR A 34 1.08 15.09 12.89
C THR A 34 1.14 16.01 11.68
N VAL A 35 0.46 15.68 10.56
CA VAL A 35 0.48 16.55 9.37
C VAL A 35 -0.19 17.91 9.65
N ALA A 36 -1.22 17.96 10.49
CA ALA A 36 -1.85 19.23 10.87
C ALA A 36 -0.88 20.12 11.66
N GLN A 37 -0.14 19.56 12.62
CA GLN A 37 0.90 20.28 13.36
C GLN A 37 2.01 20.77 12.42
N SER A 38 2.49 19.92 11.52
CA SER A 38 3.53 20.29 10.54
C SER A 38 3.06 21.41 9.60
N ILE A 39 1.79 21.40 9.18
CA ILE A 39 1.20 22.50 8.38
C ILE A 39 1.18 23.81 9.18
N ASP A 40 0.79 23.79 10.44
CA ASP A 40 0.74 24.99 11.28
C ASP A 40 2.13 25.59 11.48
N VAL A 41 3.14 24.75 11.73
CA VAL A 41 4.55 25.16 11.81
C VAL A 41 5.03 25.74 10.48
N ALA A 42 4.84 25.02 9.37
CA ALA A 42 5.25 25.46 8.04
C ALA A 42 4.60 26.80 7.63
N ARG A 43 3.34 27.02 8.02
CA ARG A 43 2.64 28.30 7.79
C ARG A 43 3.24 29.43 8.62
N ALA A 44 3.55 29.18 9.89
CA ALA A 44 4.16 30.18 10.77
C ALA A 44 5.58 30.57 10.32
N THR A 45 6.36 29.62 9.81
CA THR A 45 7.74 29.83 9.35
C THR A 45 7.86 30.21 7.88
N LYS A 46 6.75 30.21 7.13
CA LYS A 46 6.73 30.42 5.66
C LYS A 46 7.64 29.43 4.92
N SER A 47 7.65 28.17 5.37
CA SER A 47 8.40 27.09 4.72
C SER A 47 7.92 26.87 3.28
N SER A 48 8.85 26.53 2.39
CA SER A 48 8.58 26.09 1.02
C SER A 48 7.71 24.83 0.95
N ASP A 49 7.72 24.02 2.02
CA ASP A 49 7.13 22.67 2.00
C ASP A 49 5.63 22.68 2.35
N LEU A 50 5.08 23.85 2.71
CA LEU A 50 3.69 24.03 3.11
C LEU A 50 2.70 23.44 2.09
N GLN A 51 2.94 23.66 0.80
CA GLN A 51 2.05 23.16 -0.25
C GLN A 51 2.07 21.62 -0.34
N THR A 52 3.25 21.02 -0.19
CA THR A 52 3.40 19.56 -0.18
C THR A 52 2.72 18.94 1.03
N LEU A 53 2.86 19.53 2.22
CA LEU A 53 2.18 19.07 3.43
C LEU A 53 0.64 19.15 3.32
N VAL A 54 0.12 20.24 2.73
CA VAL A 54 -1.31 20.38 2.44
C VAL A 54 -1.77 19.30 1.46
N ALA A 55 -0.99 19.03 0.40
CA ALA A 55 -1.29 17.97 -0.55
C ALA A 55 -1.28 16.58 0.10
N VAL A 56 -0.33 16.29 1.00
CA VAL A 56 -0.28 15.05 1.78
C VAL A 56 -1.56 14.90 2.62
N ARG A 57 -1.96 15.91 3.37
CA ARG A 57 -3.20 15.89 4.15
C ARG A 57 -4.43 15.63 3.27
N ASP A 58 -4.53 16.29 2.12
CA ASP A 58 -5.67 16.12 1.23
C ASP A 58 -5.72 14.72 0.61
N GLN A 59 -4.57 14.12 0.27
CA GLN A 59 -4.51 12.73 -0.18
C GLN A 59 -4.79 11.72 0.95
N LEU A 60 -4.39 12.01 2.19
CA LEU A 60 -4.75 11.21 3.36
C LEU A 60 -6.26 11.23 3.61
N ASN A 61 -6.92 12.39 3.51
CA ASN A 61 -8.39 12.50 3.63
C ASN A 61 -9.11 11.63 2.59
N LYS A 62 -8.60 11.62 1.35
CA LYS A 62 -9.13 10.76 0.30
C LYS A 62 -8.93 9.28 0.64
N LEU A 63 -7.73 8.91 1.10
CA LEU A 63 -7.38 7.56 1.49
C LEU A 63 -8.27 7.05 2.64
N GLU A 64 -8.43 7.85 3.69
CA GLU A 64 -9.35 7.58 4.80
C GLU A 64 -10.76 7.29 4.27
N GLY A 65 -11.28 8.14 3.37
CA GLY A 65 -12.60 7.94 2.77
C GLY A 65 -12.73 6.64 1.96
N HIS A 66 -11.65 6.14 1.37
CA HIS A 66 -11.64 4.80 0.76
C HIS A 66 -11.62 3.70 1.81
N LEU A 67 -10.71 3.79 2.79
CA LEU A 67 -10.56 2.79 3.85
C LEU A 67 -11.83 2.63 4.69
N ASN A 68 -12.54 3.71 4.98
CA ASN A 68 -13.79 3.68 5.75
C ASN A 68 -14.94 3.00 4.99
N LYS A 69 -14.84 2.86 3.66
CA LYS A 69 -15.80 2.07 2.87
C LYS A 69 -15.54 0.57 2.94
N ALA A 70 -14.45 0.12 3.57
CA ALA A 70 -14.18 -1.29 3.74
C ALA A 70 -15.25 -1.94 4.62
N THR A 71 -15.84 -3.02 4.11
CA THR A 71 -16.86 -3.78 4.84
C THR A 71 -16.24 -4.84 5.76
N GLU A 72 -14.93 -5.05 5.64
CA GLU A 72 -14.13 -5.98 6.42
C GLU A 72 -12.94 -5.25 7.04
N LYS A 73 -12.43 -5.80 8.14
CA LYS A 73 -11.24 -5.27 8.81
C LYS A 73 -10.06 -5.23 7.84
N LEU A 74 -9.35 -4.11 7.83
CA LEU A 74 -8.14 -3.95 7.02
C LEU A 74 -7.06 -4.97 7.44
N PRO A 75 -6.32 -5.54 6.48
CA PRO A 75 -5.19 -6.42 6.78
C PRO A 75 -4.13 -5.73 7.63
N ASP A 76 -3.48 -6.49 8.51
CA ASP A 76 -2.49 -5.93 9.46
C ASP A 76 -1.28 -5.32 8.73
N GLU A 77 -0.96 -5.73 7.50
CA GLU A 77 0.10 -5.14 6.69
C GLU A 77 -0.08 -3.63 6.44
N TYR A 78 -1.32 -3.13 6.46
CA TYR A 78 -1.58 -1.69 6.34
C TYR A 78 -1.08 -0.91 7.57
N LYS A 79 -1.12 -1.51 8.77
CA LYS A 79 -0.62 -0.87 10.00
C LYS A 79 0.87 -0.62 9.90
N ASP A 80 1.63 -1.60 9.40
CA ASP A 80 3.08 -1.49 9.25
C ASP A 80 3.44 -0.34 8.30
N VAL A 81 2.72 -0.21 7.18
CA VAL A 81 2.94 0.88 6.22
C VAL A 81 2.58 2.24 6.82
N PHE A 82 1.42 2.36 7.47
CA PHE A 82 0.96 3.64 8.03
C PHE A 82 1.78 4.09 9.23
N SER A 83 2.37 3.17 10.00
CA SER A 83 3.35 3.53 11.03
C SER A 83 4.54 4.31 10.46
N GLY A 84 4.99 3.97 9.23
CA GLY A 84 6.05 4.70 8.53
C GLY A 84 5.64 6.11 8.11
N TYR A 85 4.34 6.38 7.91
CA TYR A 85 3.85 7.73 7.60
C TYR A 85 3.95 8.63 8.82
N ASP A 86 3.49 8.14 9.97
CA ASP A 86 3.58 8.86 11.24
C ASP A 86 5.02 9.22 11.55
N GLU A 87 5.92 8.25 11.42
CA GLU A 87 7.33 8.44 11.71
C GLU A 87 7.98 9.42 10.73
N THR A 88 7.64 9.37 9.44
CA THR A 88 8.14 10.32 8.44
C THR A 88 7.65 11.75 8.74
N LEU A 89 6.36 11.90 9.04
CA LEU A 89 5.73 13.19 9.31
C LEU A 89 6.17 13.80 10.65
N ALA A 90 6.56 12.96 11.62
CA ALA A 90 7.02 13.38 12.93
C ALA A 90 8.50 13.82 12.95
N LYS A 91 9.26 13.61 11.87
CA LYS A 91 10.64 14.10 11.78
C LYS A 91 10.67 15.63 11.80
N THR A 92 11.57 16.19 12.61
CA THR A 92 11.76 17.64 12.70
C THR A 92 12.30 18.23 11.39
N ASP A 93 13.16 17.48 10.69
CA ASP A 93 13.81 17.88 9.43
C ASP A 93 13.44 16.92 8.29
N VAL A 94 12.13 16.72 8.05
CA VAL A 94 11.68 15.94 6.90
C VAL A 94 12.03 16.68 5.61
N SER A 95 12.74 16.01 4.70
CA SER A 95 13.10 16.60 3.41
C SER A 95 11.89 16.68 2.47
N LEU A 96 11.94 17.60 1.50
CA LEU A 96 10.91 17.71 0.46
C LEU A 96 10.79 16.39 -0.34
N ASP A 97 11.91 15.73 -0.62
CA ASP A 97 11.94 14.43 -1.32
C ASP A 97 11.21 13.33 -0.53
N GLU A 98 11.36 13.29 0.80
CA GLU A 98 10.62 12.36 1.67
C GLU A 98 9.12 12.65 1.64
N LEU A 99 8.72 13.92 1.70
CA LEU A 99 7.31 14.32 1.61
C LEU A 99 6.72 13.98 0.24
N GLU A 100 7.47 14.19 -0.84
CA GLU A 100 7.06 13.80 -2.20
C GLU A 100 6.93 12.28 -2.34
N ASN A 101 7.83 11.50 -1.75
CA ASN A 101 7.75 10.05 -1.75
C ASN A 101 6.54 9.55 -0.97
N LEU A 102 6.26 10.13 0.19
CA LEU A 102 5.05 9.87 0.96
C LEU A 102 3.79 10.20 0.13
N LEU A 103 3.76 11.36 -0.51
CA LEU A 103 2.65 11.77 -1.38
C LEU A 103 2.42 10.80 -2.54
N LYS A 104 3.51 10.37 -3.21
CA LYS A 104 3.45 9.37 -4.29
C LYS A 104 2.89 8.05 -3.79
N ASP A 105 3.29 7.59 -2.60
CA ASP A 105 2.81 6.34 -2.01
C ASP A 105 1.31 6.40 -1.65
N ILE A 106 0.86 7.48 -1.01
CA ILE A 106 -0.57 7.70 -0.71
C ILE A 106 -1.38 7.79 -2.01
N SER A 107 -0.85 8.49 -3.03
CA SER A 107 -1.51 8.59 -4.34
C SER A 107 -1.66 7.23 -5.02
N ALA A 108 -0.63 6.38 -4.97
CA ALA A 108 -0.69 5.02 -5.52
C ALA A 108 -1.78 4.18 -4.84
N LYS A 109 -1.89 4.26 -3.50
CA LYS A 109 -2.97 3.60 -2.74
C LYS A 109 -4.36 4.10 -3.14
N ASN A 110 -4.54 5.42 -3.25
CA ASN A 110 -5.78 6.02 -3.71
C ASN A 110 -6.16 5.52 -5.12
N GLN A 111 -5.20 5.51 -6.06
CA GLN A 111 -5.44 5.02 -7.42
C GLN A 111 -5.81 3.54 -7.44
N PHE A 112 -5.17 2.70 -6.63
CA PHE A 112 -5.55 1.30 -6.50
C PHE A 112 -7.00 1.17 -6.03
N PHE A 113 -7.40 1.89 -4.97
CA PHE A 113 -8.77 1.83 -4.47
C PHE A 113 -9.80 2.35 -5.49
N GLU A 114 -9.47 3.40 -6.24
CA GLU A 114 -10.34 3.90 -7.31
C GLU A 114 -10.50 2.90 -8.45
N ARG A 115 -9.43 2.19 -8.84
CA ARG A 115 -9.45 1.19 -9.93
C ARG A 115 -10.06 -0.13 -9.51
N THR A 116 -10.13 -0.42 -8.21
CA THR A 116 -10.69 -1.65 -7.65
C THR A 116 -12.10 -1.48 -7.09
N ALA A 117 -12.59 -0.24 -7.00
CA ALA A 117 -13.98 0.06 -6.68
C ALA A 117 -14.91 -0.41 -7.81
N GLY A 118 -15.88 -1.26 -7.49
CA GLY A 118 -16.87 -1.77 -8.42
C GLY A 118 -18.30 -1.48 -7.96
N PHE A 119 -19.23 -2.42 -8.17
CA PHE A 119 -20.63 -2.28 -7.68
C PHE A 119 -20.71 -2.47 -6.15
N TRP A 120 -19.72 -3.14 -5.56
CA TRP A 120 -19.40 -3.14 -4.14
C TRP A 120 -18.14 -2.32 -3.86
N PRO A 121 -17.95 -1.78 -2.64
CA PRO A 121 -16.87 -0.85 -2.34
C PRO A 121 -15.48 -1.42 -2.69
N PHE A 122 -15.31 -2.75 -2.67
CA PHE A 122 -14.13 -3.44 -3.22
C PHE A 122 -14.54 -4.78 -3.85
N ASP A 123 -14.42 -4.90 -5.17
CA ASP A 123 -14.65 -6.17 -5.89
C ASP A 123 -13.39 -7.07 -5.87
N LYS A 124 -12.24 -6.55 -5.42
CA LYS A 124 -10.94 -7.24 -5.35
C LYS A 124 -10.37 -7.20 -3.93
N GLY A 125 -9.47 -8.14 -3.64
CA GLY A 125 -8.74 -8.15 -2.36
C GLY A 125 -7.94 -6.86 -2.15
N LEU A 126 -7.86 -6.40 -0.90
CA LEU A 126 -7.16 -5.17 -0.50
C LEU A 126 -5.63 -5.30 -0.52
N LEU A 127 -5.11 -6.49 -0.81
CA LEU A 127 -3.69 -6.78 -0.95
C LEU A 127 -3.41 -7.31 -2.35
N VAL A 128 -2.22 -7.00 -2.86
CA VAL A 128 -1.69 -7.50 -4.12
C VAL A 128 -0.74 -8.66 -3.84
N VAL A 129 -0.91 -9.77 -4.54
CA VAL A 129 0.02 -10.91 -4.49
C VAL A 129 1.18 -10.61 -5.43
N VAL A 130 2.36 -10.41 -4.86
CA VAL A 130 3.59 -10.18 -5.62
C VAL A 130 4.40 -11.47 -5.68
N LYS A 131 4.81 -11.87 -6.88
CA LYS A 131 5.70 -13.01 -7.10
C LYS A 131 7.00 -12.53 -7.73
N VAL A 132 8.14 -13.01 -7.24
CA VAL A 132 9.46 -12.58 -7.76
C VAL A 132 10.21 -13.77 -8.35
N SER A 133 10.62 -13.60 -9.60
CA SER A 133 11.40 -14.61 -10.34
C SER A 133 12.69 -14.01 -10.89
N THR A 134 13.79 -14.72 -10.69
CA THR A 134 15.15 -14.32 -11.08
C THR A 134 15.65 -15.20 -12.21
N TYR A 135 16.33 -14.57 -13.18
CA TYR A 135 16.83 -15.21 -14.39
C TYR A 135 18.27 -14.78 -14.68
N ARG A 136 19.09 -15.70 -15.19
CA ARG A 136 20.40 -15.40 -15.82
C ARG A 136 20.47 -16.10 -17.16
N ALA A 137 20.79 -15.36 -18.21
CA ALA A 137 20.77 -15.86 -19.59
C ALA A 137 19.46 -16.66 -19.90
N ASP A 138 18.32 -16.07 -19.51
CA ASP A 138 16.96 -16.63 -19.63
C ASP A 138 16.66 -17.95 -18.90
N LYS A 139 17.59 -18.44 -18.07
CA LYS A 139 17.36 -19.59 -17.18
C LYS A 139 16.99 -19.11 -15.78
N LEU A 140 16.03 -19.77 -15.14
CA LEU A 140 15.65 -19.53 -13.75
C LEU A 140 16.87 -19.72 -12.84
N GLU A 141 17.17 -18.72 -12.02
CA GLU A 141 18.27 -18.76 -11.05
C GLU A 141 17.72 -18.54 -9.62
N PRO A 142 17.32 -19.61 -8.91
CA PRO A 142 16.76 -19.50 -7.55
C PRO A 142 17.84 -19.23 -6.49
N GLY A 143 17.43 -19.14 -5.23
CA GLY A 143 18.35 -18.99 -4.08
C GLY A 143 18.69 -17.55 -3.73
N TYR A 144 17.84 -16.60 -4.15
CA TYR A 144 17.89 -15.22 -3.69
C TYR A 144 16.75 -14.97 -2.72
N SER A 145 17.07 -14.32 -1.61
CA SER A 145 16.07 -13.84 -0.67
C SER A 145 15.56 -12.48 -1.13
N VAL A 146 14.25 -12.26 -0.98
CA VAL A 146 13.57 -11.05 -1.44
C VAL A 146 12.94 -10.36 -0.24
N ALA A 147 13.04 -9.05 -0.18
CA ALA A 147 12.26 -8.26 0.76
C ALA A 147 11.75 -6.98 0.11
N PHE A 148 10.59 -6.52 0.55
CA PHE A 148 10.00 -5.25 0.15
C PHE A 148 9.91 -4.34 1.37
N THR A 149 10.24 -3.08 1.16
CA THR A 149 10.08 -2.03 2.17
C THR A 149 9.35 -0.87 1.51
N PRO A 150 8.30 -0.28 2.14
CA PRO A 150 7.69 0.95 1.64
C PRO A 150 8.77 2.00 1.37
N GLN A 151 8.64 2.78 0.31
CA GLN A 151 9.69 3.72 -0.07
C GLN A 151 9.97 4.78 1.02
N VAL A 152 8.96 5.12 1.82
CA VAL A 152 9.09 5.99 3.01
C VAL A 152 10.01 5.40 4.09
N ASP A 153 10.19 4.08 4.10
CA ASP A 153 11.00 3.32 5.04
C ASP A 153 12.31 2.81 4.40
N ALA A 154 12.66 3.24 3.18
CA ALA A 154 13.74 2.64 2.39
C ALA A 154 15.11 2.63 3.09
N ASP A 155 15.38 3.64 3.92
CA ASP A 155 16.65 3.80 4.65
C ASP A 155 16.70 3.03 5.98
N ARG A 156 15.64 2.31 6.33
CA ARG A 156 15.61 1.54 7.57
C ARG A 156 16.53 0.31 7.50
N PRO A 157 17.13 -0.07 8.63
CA PRO A 157 18.01 -1.24 8.69
C PRO A 157 17.25 -2.55 8.39
N ASP A 158 16.00 -2.64 8.84
CA ASP A 158 15.18 -3.84 8.72
C ASP A 158 14.15 -3.69 7.59
N ALA A 159 14.03 -4.73 6.77
CA ALA A 159 13.02 -4.77 5.73
C ALA A 159 11.64 -5.10 6.33
N ARG A 160 10.61 -4.35 5.93
CA ARG A 160 9.25 -4.50 6.49
C ARG A 160 8.57 -5.80 6.06
N PHE A 161 8.78 -6.21 4.80
CA PHE A 161 8.09 -7.36 4.21
C PHE A 161 9.06 -8.35 3.57
N PRO A 162 9.80 -9.14 4.38
CA PRO A 162 10.62 -10.23 3.84
C PRO A 162 9.73 -11.34 3.27
N PHE A 163 10.16 -11.96 2.18
CA PHE A 163 9.52 -13.16 1.65
C PHE A 163 9.92 -14.35 2.52
N SER A 164 9.00 -15.30 2.70
CA SER A 164 9.25 -16.53 3.49
C SER A 164 10.02 -17.60 2.70
N SER A 165 10.14 -17.43 1.38
CA SER A 165 10.84 -18.33 0.48
C SER A 165 11.71 -17.55 -0.50
N ASP A 166 12.76 -18.21 -0.99
CA ASP A 166 13.63 -17.66 -2.02
C ASP A 166 12.91 -17.57 -3.39
N THR A 167 13.43 -16.70 -4.26
CA THR A 167 12.97 -16.45 -5.64
C THR A 167 12.64 -17.70 -6.43
N ASN A 168 11.73 -17.56 -7.40
CA ASN A 168 11.18 -18.61 -8.27
C ASN A 168 10.18 -19.55 -7.58
N ASN A 169 9.92 -19.36 -6.28
CA ASN A 169 8.73 -19.82 -5.55
C ASN A 169 8.28 -18.78 -4.50
N ALA A 170 8.81 -17.56 -4.59
CA ALA A 170 8.59 -16.49 -3.63
C ALA A 170 7.30 -15.75 -3.97
N SER A 171 6.34 -15.74 -3.04
CA SER A 171 5.15 -14.89 -3.13
C SER A 171 4.89 -14.18 -1.81
N ARG A 172 4.44 -12.92 -1.88
CA ARG A 172 4.06 -12.13 -0.70
C ARG A 172 2.81 -11.33 -1.02
N ARG A 173 1.93 -11.17 -0.03
CA ARG A 173 0.82 -10.21 -0.10
C ARG A 173 1.31 -8.87 0.43
N LEU A 174 1.10 -7.81 -0.33
CA LEU A 174 1.50 -6.45 0.03
C LEU A 174 0.31 -5.51 -0.15
N PRO A 175 0.18 -4.47 0.69
CA PRO A 175 -0.64 -3.32 0.35
C PRO A 175 -0.17 -2.70 -0.99
N PRO A 176 -1.05 -2.03 -1.73
CA PRO A 176 -0.64 -1.25 -2.89
C PRO A 176 0.24 -0.07 -2.44
N GLY A 177 1.20 0.34 -3.26
CA GLY A 177 2.13 1.42 -2.91
C GLY A 177 3.44 1.39 -3.68
N ASN A 178 4.33 2.31 -3.33
CA ASN A 178 5.68 2.38 -3.83
C ASN A 178 6.63 1.72 -2.82
N TYR A 179 7.43 0.79 -3.33
CA TYR A 179 8.33 -0.03 -2.55
C TYR A 179 9.74 0.02 -3.10
N VAL A 180 10.71 -0.15 -2.21
CA VAL A 180 12.05 -0.58 -2.57
C VAL A 180 12.14 -2.08 -2.35
N MET A 181 12.42 -2.81 -3.43
CA MET A 181 12.72 -4.23 -3.38
C MET A 181 14.22 -4.42 -3.16
N PHE A 182 14.58 -5.27 -2.21
CA PHE A 182 15.94 -5.74 -1.98
C PHE A 182 16.05 -7.20 -2.38
N LEU A 183 17.09 -7.52 -3.13
CA LEU A 183 17.47 -8.89 -3.47
C LEU A 183 18.81 -9.18 -2.80
N SER A 184 18.88 -10.29 -2.07
CA SER A 184 20.10 -10.72 -1.38
C SER A 184 20.45 -12.16 -1.70
N ARG A 185 21.74 -12.49 -1.72
CA ARG A 185 22.24 -13.87 -1.89
C ARG A 185 23.24 -14.16 -0.78
N LYS A 186 23.00 -15.21 0.01
CA LYS A 186 23.84 -15.58 1.17
C LYS A 186 24.04 -14.44 2.19
N GLY A 187 23.05 -13.55 2.32
CA GLY A 187 23.10 -12.40 3.22
C GLY A 187 23.57 -11.10 2.55
N ASP A 188 24.27 -11.17 1.41
CA ASP A 188 24.77 -9.99 0.72
C ASP A 188 23.72 -9.41 -0.22
N ARG A 189 23.48 -8.09 -0.12
CA ARG A 189 22.56 -7.37 -1.02
C ARG A 189 23.18 -7.28 -2.42
N VAL A 190 22.52 -7.86 -3.41
CA VAL A 190 22.98 -7.90 -4.81
C VAL A 190 22.22 -6.93 -5.72
N LEU A 191 21.00 -6.54 -5.32
CA LEU A 191 20.17 -5.60 -6.09
C LEU A 191 19.28 -4.80 -5.14
N SER A 192 19.04 -3.54 -5.50
CA SER A 192 17.95 -2.74 -4.96
C SER A 192 17.21 -2.07 -6.12
N ARG A 193 15.87 -2.08 -6.10
CA ARG A 193 15.05 -1.50 -7.17
C ARG A 193 13.75 -0.93 -6.61
N SER A 194 13.43 0.30 -7.00
CA SER A 194 12.12 0.90 -6.73
C SER A 194 11.05 0.37 -7.69
N LEU A 195 9.89 0.03 -7.15
CA LEU A 195 8.77 -0.58 -7.86
C LEU A 195 7.45 -0.07 -7.28
N ALA A 196 6.46 0.16 -8.15
CA ALA A 196 5.09 0.39 -7.73
C ALA A 196 4.32 -0.94 -7.76
N VAL A 197 3.60 -1.25 -6.68
CA VAL A 197 2.78 -2.44 -6.52
C VAL A 197 1.32 -2.04 -6.49
N GLY A 198 0.48 -2.70 -7.29
CA GLY A 198 -0.94 -2.42 -7.40
C GLY A 198 -1.27 -1.17 -8.20
N ALA A 199 -0.31 -0.54 -8.88
CA ALA A 199 -0.56 0.69 -9.65
C ALA A 199 -1.67 0.49 -10.70
N ASP A 200 -1.75 -0.72 -11.27
CA ASP A 200 -2.74 -1.07 -12.29
C ASP A 200 -4.07 -1.59 -11.74
N GLY A 201 -4.22 -1.67 -10.41
CA GLY A 201 -5.42 -2.25 -9.77
C GLY A 201 -5.54 -3.76 -9.98
N THR A 202 -4.44 -4.44 -10.29
CA THR A 202 -4.35 -5.89 -10.42
C THR A 202 -4.27 -6.54 -9.04
N ALA A 203 -4.81 -7.77 -8.93
CA ALA A 203 -4.73 -8.54 -7.68
C ALA A 203 -3.41 -9.31 -7.54
N GLU A 204 -2.71 -9.54 -8.66
CA GLU A 204 -1.41 -10.22 -8.70
C GLU A 204 -0.44 -9.48 -9.62
N GLU A 205 0.85 -9.51 -9.28
CA GLU A 205 1.94 -8.96 -10.07
C GLU A 205 3.14 -9.91 -10.08
N ASP A 206 3.64 -10.21 -11.29
CA ASP A 206 4.83 -11.03 -11.51
C ASP A 206 6.03 -10.15 -11.84
N ILE A 207 7.03 -10.14 -10.95
CA ILE A 207 8.25 -9.35 -11.09
C ILE A 207 9.37 -10.24 -11.62
N ARG A 208 9.74 -9.99 -12.88
CA ARG A 208 10.89 -10.64 -13.54
C ARG A 208 12.16 -9.82 -13.32
N ILE A 209 13.18 -10.45 -12.74
CA ILE A 209 14.52 -9.89 -12.53
C ILE A 209 15.51 -10.63 -13.41
N VAL A 210 16.21 -9.89 -14.27
CA VAL A 210 17.32 -10.41 -15.06
C VAL A 210 18.61 -10.01 -14.36
N LEU A 211 19.37 -11.01 -13.93
CA LEU A 211 20.66 -10.86 -13.28
C LEU A 211 21.73 -10.67 -14.35
N GLY A 212 22.57 -9.65 -14.18
CA GLY A 212 23.73 -9.46 -15.05
C GLY A 212 24.72 -10.62 -14.89
N ASP A 213 25.43 -10.93 -15.97
CA ASP A 213 26.65 -11.74 -15.87
C ASP A 213 27.63 -10.95 -15.02
N GLY A 214 27.93 -11.46 -13.82
CA GLY A 214 28.79 -10.75 -12.87
C GLY A 214 30.11 -10.39 -13.52
N GLN A 215 30.59 -9.17 -13.28
CA GLN A 215 32.01 -8.85 -13.44
C GLN A 215 32.81 -9.57 -12.35
#